data_AF-A0AAV6W620-F1
#
_entry.id   AF-A0AAV6W620-F1
#
_cell.length_a   1.000
_cell.length_b   1.000
_cell.length_c   1.000
_cell.angle_alpha   90.00
_cell.angle_beta   90.00
_cell.angle_gamma   90.00
#
_symmetry.space_group_name_H-M   'P 1'
#
loop_
_entity.id
_entity.type
_entity.pdbx_description
1 polymer ?
#
loop_
_entity_poly.entity_id
_entity_poly.type
_entity_poly.pdbx_seq_one_letter_code
_entity_poly.pdbx_strand_id
1 'polypeptide(L)' 'MVQNLIERCLLLHMDRDQCIKALAEHARIRPIVTLTVWKELLKENKDFFQSYFRSLSPRPYAKRYVQRAPRFARRNQWR' A
#
# COMPACT_ATOMS: atom_id res chain seq x y z
N MET A 1 -9.71 11.33 -18.24
CA MET A 1 -8.51 10.88 -18.99
C MET A 1 -7.23 10.82 -18.16
N VAL A 2 -6.96 11.72 -17.21
CA VAL A 2 -5.82 11.57 -16.26
C VAL A 2 -6.21 10.88 -14.95
N GLN A 3 -7.43 11.15 -14.45
CA GLN A 3 -7.95 10.53 -13.21
C GLN A 3 -7.95 8.99 -13.26
N ASN A 4 -8.46 8.39 -14.33
CA ASN A 4 -8.46 6.92 -14.51
C ASN A 4 -7.04 6.31 -14.51
N LEU A 5 -6.03 7.07 -14.96
CA LEU A 5 -4.64 6.59 -14.91
C LEU A 5 -4.08 6.67 -13.49
N ILE A 6 -4.45 7.70 -12.73
CA ILE A 6 -4.12 7.81 -11.30
C ILE A 6 -4.83 6.70 -10.52
N GLU A 7 -6.10 6.41 -10.81
CA GLU A 7 -6.83 5.30 -10.20
C GLU A 7 -6.13 3.96 -10.46
N ARG A 8 -5.65 3.73 -11.68
CA ARG A 8 -4.82 2.55 -11.99
C ARG A 8 -3.52 2.53 -11.19
N CYS A 9 -2.81 3.65 -11.04
CA CYS A 9 -1.64 3.70 -10.16
C CYS A 9 -1.99 3.33 -8.72
N LEU A 10 -3.12 3.84 -8.21
CA LEU A 10 -3.58 3.60 -6.85
C LEU A 10 -3.90 2.12 -6.64
N LEU A 11 -4.59 1.50 -7.59
CA LEU A 11 -4.87 0.05 -7.61
C LEU A 11 -3.60 -0.80 -7.67
N LEU A 12 -2.51 -0.29 -8.25
CA LEU A 12 -1.20 -0.95 -8.27
C LEU A 12 -0.37 -0.69 -7.01
N HIS A 13 -0.95 -0.06 -5.98
CA HIS A 13 -0.26 0.26 -4.72
C HIS A 13 1.02 1.09 -4.93
N MET A 14 1.00 2.00 -5.92
CA MET A 14 2.13 2.87 -6.20
C MET A 14 2.10 4.12 -5.33
N ASP A 15 3.28 4.50 -4.82
CA ASP A 15 3.46 5.81 -4.19
C ASP A 15 3.31 6.95 -5.21
N ARG A 16 3.05 8.16 -4.71
CA ARG A 16 2.87 9.37 -5.52
C ARG A 16 4.00 9.54 -6.56
N ASP A 17 5.25 9.41 -6.13
CA ASP A 17 6.42 9.59 -7.00
C ASP A 17 6.55 8.49 -8.06
N GLN A 18 6.17 7.26 -7.73
CA GLN A 18 6.11 6.15 -8.70
C GLN A 18 5.01 6.40 -9.73
N CYS A 19 3.83 6.84 -9.30
CA CYS A 19 2.75 7.18 -10.23
C CYS A 19 3.14 8.33 -11.17
N ILE A 20 3.80 9.39 -10.65
CA ILE A 20 4.26 10.51 -11.50
C ILE A 20 5.25 10.03 -12.56
N LYS A 21 6.24 9.20 -12.19
CA LYS A 21 7.20 8.64 -13.14
C LYS A 21 6.54 7.74 -14.17
N ALA A 22 5.68 6.82 -13.73
CA ALA A 22 4.97 5.91 -14.62
C ALA A 22 4.09 6.66 -15.63
N LEU A 23 3.39 7.71 -15.20
CA LEU A 23 2.56 8.52 -16.09
C LEU A 23 3.39 9.39 -17.05
N ALA A 24 4.55 9.86 -16.61
CA ALA A 24 5.47 10.59 -17.48
C ALA A 24 6.08 9.67 -18.56
N GLU A 25 6.44 8.44 -18.20
CA GLU A 25 7.09 7.49 -19.09
C GLU A 25 6.11 6.80 -20.04
N HIS A 26 5.02 6.25 -19.51
CA HIS A 26 4.08 5.44 -20.30
C HIS A 26 2.98 6.26 -20.99
N ALA A 27 2.57 7.38 -20.40
CA ALA A 27 1.49 8.22 -20.94
C ALA A 27 1.97 9.58 -21.47
N ARG A 28 3.29 9.87 -21.39
CA ARG A 28 3.90 11.17 -21.78
C ARG A 28 3.21 12.37 -21.12
N ILE A 29 2.65 12.18 -19.92
CA ILE A 29 1.97 13.24 -19.17
C ILE A 29 3.02 14.06 -18.44
N ARG A 30 2.94 15.39 -18.55
CA ARG A 30 3.86 16.28 -17.83
C ARG A 30 3.68 16.07 -16.31
N PRO A 31 4.77 15.88 -15.53
CA PRO A 31 4.70 15.69 -14.08
C PRO A 31 3.89 16.76 -13.33
N ILE A 32 3.94 18.00 -13.82
CA ILE A 32 3.16 19.14 -13.28
C ILE A 32 1.65 18.88 -13.34
N VAL A 33 1.15 18.26 -14.41
CA VAL A 33 -0.28 17.97 -14.59
C VAL A 33 -0.71 16.89 -13.61
N THR A 34 0.06 15.81 -13.52
CA THR A 34 -0.19 14.72 -12.56
C THR A 34 -0.18 15.23 -11.13
N LEU A 35 0.76 16.11 -10.78
CA LEU A 35 0.84 16.73 -9.45
C LEU A 35 -0.38 17.57 -9.11
N THR A 36 -0.84 18.40 -10.06
CA THR A 36 -2.01 19.25 -9.84
C THR A 36 -3.26 18.39 -9.64
N VAL A 37 -3.50 17.41 -10.52
CA VAL A 37 -4.66 16.50 -10.40
C VAL A 37 -4.59 15.68 -9.11
N TRP A 38 -3.41 15.18 -8.74
CA TRP A 38 -3.22 14.46 -7.48
C TRP A 38 -3.54 15.33 -6.26
N LYS A 39 -3.11 16.60 -6.25
CA LYS A 39 -3.39 17.54 -5.15
C LYS A 39 -4.88 17.82 -5.02
N GLU A 40 -5.59 18.02 -6.12
CA GLU A 40 -7.04 18.21 -6.11
C GLU A 40 -7.75 16.95 -5.60
N LEU A 41 -7.39 15.77 -6.13
CA LEU A 41 -7.94 14.49 -5.66
C LEU A 41 -7.71 14.25 -4.16
N LEU A 42 -6.53 14.58 -3.66
CA LEU A 42 -6.20 14.47 -2.24
C LEU A 42 -7.05 15.41 -1.39
N LYS A 43 -7.33 16.62 -1.89
CA LYS A 43 -8.12 17.63 -1.20
C LYS A 43 -9.59 17.22 -1.12
N GLU A 44 -10.14 16.67 -2.21
CA GLU A 44 -11.53 16.20 -2.26
C GLU A 44 -11.75 14.88 -1.51
N ASN A 45 -10.76 13.98 -1.51
CA ASN A 45 -10.91 12.60 -1.00
C ASN A 45 -9.92 12.28 0.13
N LYS A 46 -9.77 13.19 1.11
CA LYS A 46 -8.78 13.05 2.19
C LYS A 46 -8.87 11.72 2.95
N ASP A 47 -10.07 11.28 3.30
CA ASP A 47 -10.28 10.04 4.08
C ASP A 47 -9.84 8.79 3.31
N PHE A 48 -10.08 8.77 1.99
CA PHE A 48 -9.62 7.70 1.12
C PHE A 48 -8.09 7.64 1.10
N PHE A 49 -7.42 8.76 0.84
CA PHE A 49 -5.96 8.80 0.77
C PHE A 49 -5.32 8.48 2.12
N GLN A 50 -5.92 8.89 3.24
CA GLN A 50 -5.43 8.54 4.57
C GLN A 50 -5.47 7.02 4.80
N SER A 51 -6.55 6.36 4.39
CA SER A 51 -6.70 4.90 4.46
C SER A 51 -5.73 4.19 3.51
N TYR A 52 -5.59 4.73 2.30
CA TYR A 52 -4.68 4.22 1.28
C TYR A 52 -3.22 4.25 1.75
N PHE A 53 -2.72 5.38 2.26
CA PHE A 53 -1.34 5.47 2.77
C PHE A 53 -1.08 4.55 3.96
N ARG A 54 -2.09 4.33 4.82
CA ARG A 54 -1.98 3.32 5.90
C ARG A 54 -1.83 1.91 5.35
N SER A 55 -2.50 1.60 4.23
CA SER A 55 -2.41 0.30 3.57
C SER A 55 -1.13 0.10 2.77
N LEU A 56 -0.56 1.19 2.23
CA LEU A 56 0.75 1.19 1.56
C LEU A 56 1.90 0.99 2.53
N SER A 57 1.77 1.48 3.78
CA SER A 57 2.77 1.18 4.79
C SER A 57 2.81 -0.35 4.97
N PRO A 58 3.98 -1.00 4.78
CA PRO A 58 4.10 -2.39 5.16
C PRO A 58 3.82 -2.42 6.65
N ARG A 59 2.69 -3.03 7.04
CA ARG A 59 2.40 -3.28 8.45
C ARG A 59 3.70 -3.81 9.03
N PRO A 60 4.28 -3.20 10.08
CA PRO A 60 5.39 -3.84 10.75
C PRO A 60 4.84 -5.20 11.12
N TYR A 61 5.34 -6.23 10.43
CA TYR A 61 5.04 -7.60 10.72
C TYR A 61 5.47 -7.72 12.16
N ALA A 62 4.50 -7.61 13.09
CA ALA A 62 4.75 -7.81 14.49
C ALA A 62 5.36 -9.19 14.53
N LYS A 63 6.68 -9.27 14.70
CA LYS A 63 7.38 -10.53 14.92
C LYS A 63 6.63 -11.15 16.08
N ARG A 64 5.72 -12.08 15.76
CA ARG A 64 5.23 -13.05 16.72
C ARG A 64 6.48 -13.85 17.05
N TYR A 65 7.24 -13.36 18.03
CA TYR A 65 8.09 -14.21 18.84
C TYR A 65 7.13 -15.21 19.45
N VAL A 66 6.87 -16.29 18.72
CA VAL A 66 6.25 -17.50 19.21
C VAL A 66 7.16 -17.92 20.36
N GLN A 67 6.76 -17.59 21.58
CA GLN A 67 7.36 -18.18 22.76
C GLN A 67 7.06 -19.68 22.65
N ARG A 68 8.00 -20.43 22.09
CA ARG A 68 7.99 -21.89 22.15
C ARG A 68 8.13 -22.25 23.62
N ALA A 69 7.00 -22.48 24.29
CA ALA A 69 7.01 -23.13 25.59
C ALA A 69 7.68 -24.50 25.44
N PRO A 70 8.67 -24.86 26.28
CA PRO A 70 9.30 -26.16 26.22
C PRO A 70 8.28 -27.25 26.54
N ARG A 71 8.22 -28.26 25.65
CA ARG A 71 7.35 -29.43 25.79
C ARG A 71 7.72 -30.21 27.05
N PHE A 72 7.00 -29.97 28.15
CA PHE A 72 6.96 -30.90 29.26
C PHE A 72 5.94 -32.00 29.00
N ALA A 73 6.38 -33.22 29.29
CA ALA A 73 5.82 -34.52 28.93
C ALA A 73 4.50 -34.89 29.64
N ARG A 74 3.78 -35.87 29.06
CA ARG A 74 3.33 -37.14 29.68
C ARG A 74 2.40 -37.90 28.69
N ARG A 75 2.79 -39.11 28.23
CA ARG A 75 2.29 -40.43 28.69
C ARG A 75 0.77 -40.59 28.41
N ASN A 76 0.29 -41.46 27.52
CA ASN A 76 0.38 -42.93 27.57
C ASN A 76 0.07 -43.56 26.19
N GLN A 77 0.80 -44.61 25.82
CA GLN A 77 0.51 -45.47 24.67
C GLN A 77 -0.24 -46.70 25.20
N TRP A 78 -1.45 -46.92 24.66
CA TRP A 78 -2.40 -47.97 25.03
C TRP A 78 -1.84 -49.36 24.71
N ARG A 79 -2.12 -50.32 25.60
CA ARG A 79 -1.98 -51.77 25.37
C ARG A 79 -3.32 -52.43 25.69
#